data_AF-G0HSH9-F1
#
_entry.id   AF-G0HSH9-F1
#
_cell.length_a   1.000
_cell.length_b   1.000
_cell.length_c   1.000
_cell.angle_alpha   90.00
_cell.angle_beta   90.00
_cell.angle_gamma   90.00
#
_symmetry.space_group_name_H-M   'P 1'
#
loop_
_entity.id
_entity.type
_entity.pdbx_description
1 polymer ?
#
loop_
_entity_poly.entity_id
_entity_poly.type
_entity_poly.pdbx_seq_one_letter_code
_entity_poly.pdbx_strand_id
1 'polypeptide(L)'
;MTDVAAATPARLLSRSVIMFKEAISYPQDGDSAVKTIAIGGALLFLSFLVVPLFFVFGYVVRSLRAVMNGETTPPEFDEWGDLGIDGLKAFAIGFVYSLVPTVITGTALFLTVATFGPSETVFSGVITGLLLTVAALGMLAISLAAVYIVPAAVVASVRTDSVAAAFSPSDLRPLLFSRTYATGWVVAFGISLLAGVVVSVLSATVVGSVLTPFVVFYAYVAGAYAIGTAVREMPEIASEPATPAAGSVA
;
A
#
# COMPACT_ATOMS: atom_id res chain seq x y z
N MET A 1 10.36 -37.34 0.87
CA MET A 1 10.06 -36.23 -0.07
C MET A 1 8.82 -35.51 0.45
N THR A 2 8.94 -35.00 1.67
CA THR A 2 7.83 -34.61 2.56
C THR A 2 8.43 -33.75 3.66
N ASP A 3 8.49 -32.43 3.45
CA ASP A 3 8.35 -31.47 4.56
C ASP A 3 8.07 -30.06 4.01
N VAL A 4 6.96 -29.91 3.28
CA VAL A 4 6.31 -28.59 3.21
C VAL A 4 5.50 -28.48 4.50
N ALA A 5 6.23 -28.32 5.62
CA ALA A 5 5.64 -28.15 6.93
C ALA A 5 4.68 -26.96 6.86
N ALA A 6 3.39 -27.21 7.04
CA ALA A 6 2.45 -26.17 7.38
C ALA A 6 3.03 -25.47 8.62
N ALA A 7 3.56 -24.25 8.45
CA ALA A 7 4.15 -23.51 9.54
C ALA A 7 3.13 -23.42 10.68
N THR A 8 3.44 -24.01 11.83
CA THR A 8 2.58 -24.02 13.01
C THR A 8 2.14 -22.58 13.32
N PRO A 9 0.87 -22.32 13.69
CA PRO A 9 0.37 -20.97 13.94
C PRO A 9 1.26 -20.14 14.89
N ALA A 10 1.90 -20.78 15.88
CA ALA A 10 2.87 -20.13 16.77
C ALA A 10 4.10 -19.53 16.05
N ARG A 11 4.61 -20.18 15.00
CA ARG A 11 5.77 -19.72 14.22
C ARG A 11 5.41 -18.54 13.30
N LEU A 12 4.18 -18.49 12.81
CA LEU A 12 3.69 -17.35 12.01
C LEU A 12 3.48 -16.11 12.89
N LEU A 13 2.96 -16.29 14.10
CA LEU A 13 2.80 -15.21 15.07
C LEU A 13 4.16 -14.64 15.51
N SER A 14 5.13 -15.49 15.83
CA SER A 14 6.47 -15.02 16.22
C SER A 14 7.15 -14.23 15.10
N ARG A 15 7.07 -14.71 13.85
CA ARG A 15 7.62 -14.00 12.69
C ARG A 15 6.95 -12.65 12.46
N SER A 16 5.62 -12.59 12.57
CA SER A 16 4.86 -11.34 12.39
C SER A 16 5.22 -10.30 13.45
N VAL A 17 5.44 -10.72 14.70
CA VAL A 17 5.87 -9.84 15.80
C VAL A 17 7.30 -9.33 15.58
N ILE A 18 8.21 -10.18 15.11
CA ILE A 18 9.57 -9.78 14.77
C ILE A 18 9.54 -8.76 13.62
N MET A 19 8.82 -9.07 12.53
CA MET A 19 8.65 -8.16 11.39
C MET A 19 8.06 -6.81 11.79
N PHE A 20 7.07 -6.80 12.69
CA PHE A 20 6.50 -5.55 13.21
C PHE A 20 7.54 -4.70 13.95
N LYS A 21 8.37 -5.31 14.79
CA LYS A 21 9.43 -4.60 15.52
C LYS A 21 10.47 -4.04 14.55
N GLU A 22 10.93 -4.85 13.61
CA GLU A 22 11.89 -4.42 12.59
C GLU A 22 11.32 -3.29 11.72
N ALA A 23 10.06 -3.42 11.29
CA ALA A 23 9.38 -2.40 10.50
C ALA A 23 9.28 -1.05 11.23
N ILE A 24 8.98 -1.07 12.54
CA ILE A 24 8.95 0.17 13.33
C ILE A 24 10.34 0.72 13.57
N SER A 25 11.38 -0.11 13.72
CA SER A 25 12.76 0.39 13.89
C SER A 25 13.34 0.97 12.59
N TYR A 26 12.99 0.39 11.44
CA TYR A 26 13.61 0.71 10.14
C TYR A 26 13.71 2.21 9.79
N PRO A 27 12.68 3.06 9.98
CA PRO A 27 12.80 4.49 9.66
C PRO A 27 13.84 5.23 10.52
N GLN A 28 14.28 4.65 11.64
CA GLN A 28 15.26 5.22 12.56
C GLN A 28 16.67 4.65 12.36
N ASP A 29 16.83 3.65 11.50
CA ASP A 29 18.12 3.03 11.25
C ASP A 29 19.00 3.94 10.36
N GLY A 30 20.31 3.94 10.64
CA GLY A 30 21.29 4.72 9.88
C GLY A 30 21.44 6.19 10.28
N ASP A 31 22.53 6.80 9.80
CA ASP A 31 22.95 8.14 10.23
C ASP A 31 22.05 9.27 9.70
N SER A 32 21.35 9.05 8.58
CA SER A 32 20.48 10.03 7.92
C SER A 32 19.01 9.97 8.34
N ALA A 33 18.63 9.07 9.27
CA ALA A 33 17.25 8.83 9.68
C ALA A 33 16.48 10.10 10.06
N VAL A 34 17.07 10.97 10.89
CA VAL A 34 16.43 12.24 11.31
C VAL A 34 16.19 13.15 10.11
N LYS A 35 17.16 13.26 9.20
CA LYS A 35 17.05 14.07 7.98
C LYS A 35 15.94 13.53 7.08
N THR A 36 15.89 12.22 6.89
CA THR A 36 14.86 11.52 6.12
C THR A 36 13.46 11.78 6.67
N ILE A 37 13.25 11.58 7.97
CA ILE A 37 11.95 11.82 8.62
C ILE A 37 11.57 13.31 8.53
N ALA A 38 12.54 14.21 8.71
CA ALA A 38 12.30 15.65 8.62
C ALA A 38 11.87 16.08 7.21
N ILE A 39 12.56 15.62 6.17
CA ILE A 39 12.23 15.93 4.77
C ILE A 39 10.88 15.31 4.40
N GLY A 40 10.67 14.03 4.70
CA GLY A 40 9.42 13.34 4.37
C GLY A 40 8.20 13.91 5.08
N GLY A 41 8.34 14.24 6.37
CA GLY A 41 7.30 14.94 7.13
C GLY A 41 7.02 16.35 6.60
N ALA A 42 8.05 17.11 6.22
CA ALA A 42 7.86 18.43 5.60
C ALA A 42 7.16 18.34 4.23
N LEU A 43 7.51 17.35 3.40
CA LEU A 43 6.83 17.10 2.13
C LEU A 43 5.36 16.70 2.33
N LEU A 44 5.05 15.87 3.33
CA LEU A 44 3.66 15.55 3.67
C LEU A 44 2.90 16.75 4.24
N PHE A 45 3.55 17.60 5.04
CA PHE A 45 2.95 18.86 5.50
C PHE A 45 2.58 19.76 4.31
N LEU A 46 3.43 19.80 3.29
CA LEU A 46 3.24 20.57 2.06
C LEU A 46 2.38 19.84 1.00
N SER A 47 1.80 18.68 1.32
CA SER A 47 1.09 17.82 0.35
C SER A 47 -0.15 18.48 -0.27
N PHE A 48 -0.70 19.54 0.35
CA PHE A 48 -1.79 20.34 -0.24
C PHE A 48 -1.40 20.99 -1.58
N LEU A 49 -0.11 21.13 -1.87
CA LEU A 49 0.43 21.61 -3.14
C LEU A 49 0.45 20.54 -4.24
N VAL A 50 0.08 19.29 -3.91
CA VAL A 50 0.09 18.10 -4.77
C VAL A 50 1.49 17.64 -5.21
N VAL A 51 2.35 18.53 -5.69
CA VAL A 51 3.71 18.19 -6.16
C VAL A 51 4.56 17.50 -5.06
N PRO A 52 4.60 17.98 -3.80
CA PRO A 52 5.34 17.31 -2.72
C PRO A 52 4.90 15.86 -2.48
N LEU A 53 3.64 15.54 -2.76
CA LEU A 53 3.08 14.20 -2.58
C LEU A 53 3.77 13.18 -3.49
N PHE A 54 4.16 13.57 -4.71
CA PHE A 54 4.91 12.68 -5.61
C PHE A 54 6.25 12.28 -4.99
N PHE A 55 7.00 13.21 -4.39
CA PHE A 55 8.27 12.87 -3.75
C PHE A 55 8.09 11.94 -2.55
N VAL A 56 7.01 12.08 -1.78
CA VAL A 56 6.68 11.15 -0.69
C VAL A 56 6.42 9.75 -1.23
N PHE A 57 5.56 9.59 -2.25
CA PHE A 57 5.29 8.29 -2.83
C PHE A 57 6.53 7.69 -3.51
N GLY A 58 7.35 8.52 -4.15
CA GLY A 58 8.63 8.11 -4.71
C GLY A 58 9.55 7.54 -3.65
N TYR A 59 9.61 8.19 -2.49
CA TYR A 59 10.42 7.73 -1.36
C TYR A 59 9.90 6.41 -0.79
N VAL A 60 8.58 6.23 -0.69
CA VAL A 60 7.96 4.96 -0.27
C VAL A 60 8.31 3.84 -1.27
N VAL A 61 8.24 4.11 -2.57
CA VAL A 61 8.65 3.18 -3.63
C VAL A 61 10.14 2.84 -3.53
N ARG A 62 11.00 3.84 -3.33
CA ARG A 62 12.45 3.63 -3.17
C ARG A 62 12.77 2.82 -1.92
N SER A 63 12.09 3.08 -0.81
CA SER A 63 12.22 2.29 0.44
C SER A 63 11.78 0.85 0.22
N LEU A 64 10.65 0.64 -0.46
CA LEU A 64 10.17 -0.68 -0.83
C LEU A 64 11.20 -1.43 -1.69
N ARG A 65 11.76 -0.78 -2.72
CA ARG A 65 12.80 -1.34 -3.59
C ARG A 65 14.06 -1.70 -2.80
N ALA A 66 14.54 -0.81 -1.93
CA ALA A 66 15.71 -1.03 -1.08
C ALA A 66 15.52 -2.27 -0.19
N VAL A 67 14.39 -2.37 0.50
CA VAL A 67 14.11 -3.51 1.39
C VAL A 67 13.98 -4.83 0.61
N MET A 68 13.32 -4.82 -0.55
CA MET A 68 13.26 -5.99 -1.44
C MET A 68 14.66 -6.44 -1.88
N ASN A 69 15.60 -5.51 -2.04
CA ASN A 69 16.99 -5.78 -2.42
C ASN A 69 17.90 -6.21 -1.25
N GLY A 70 17.42 -6.20 -0.01
CA GLY A 70 18.23 -6.61 1.15
C GLY A 70 18.71 -5.47 2.04
N GLU A 71 18.47 -4.22 1.66
CA GLU A 71 18.97 -3.07 2.42
C GLU A 71 18.29 -2.96 3.78
N THR A 72 19.10 -2.74 4.82
CA THR A 72 18.64 -2.66 6.22
C THR A 72 18.46 -1.24 6.71
N THR A 73 18.86 -0.23 5.93
CA THR A 73 18.70 1.19 6.24
C THR A 73 17.78 1.87 5.24
N PRO A 74 17.05 2.92 5.65
CA PRO A 74 16.24 3.74 4.74
C PRO A 74 17.13 4.44 3.69
N PRO A 75 16.65 4.58 2.44
CA PRO A 75 17.38 5.31 1.40
C PRO A 75 17.48 6.81 1.72
N GLU A 76 18.31 7.53 0.99
CA GLU A 76 18.39 8.99 1.12
C GLU A 76 17.40 9.72 0.18
N PHE A 77 17.11 10.98 0.51
CA PHE A 77 16.44 11.90 -0.41
C PHE A 77 17.45 12.51 -1.38
N ASP A 78 17.77 11.74 -2.42
CA ASP A 78 18.63 12.10 -3.54
C ASP A 78 17.90 11.85 -4.87
N GLU A 79 18.57 12.14 -5.99
CA GLU A 79 18.06 11.84 -7.34
C GLU A 79 16.58 12.28 -7.52
N TRP A 80 16.28 13.52 -7.13
CA TRP A 80 14.91 14.03 -6.99
C TRP A 80 14.07 13.86 -8.26
N GLY A 81 14.69 13.93 -9.44
CA GLY A 81 14.00 13.68 -10.71
C GLY A 81 13.40 12.27 -10.78
N ASP A 82 14.22 11.25 -10.54
CA ASP A 82 13.80 9.85 -10.57
C ASP A 82 12.84 9.54 -9.40
N LEU A 83 13.11 10.12 -8.22
CA LEU A 83 12.23 10.02 -7.06
C LEU A 83 10.82 10.55 -7.39
N GLY A 84 10.73 11.73 -8.00
CA GLY A 84 9.46 12.32 -8.41
C GLY A 84 8.73 11.48 -9.47
N ILE A 85 9.46 10.90 -10.43
CA ILE A 85 8.89 10.04 -11.48
C ILE A 85 8.34 8.74 -10.89
N ASP A 86 9.09 8.06 -10.02
CA ASP A 86 8.63 6.83 -9.36
C ASP A 86 7.42 7.10 -8.47
N GLY A 87 7.39 8.26 -7.83
CA GLY A 87 6.24 8.75 -7.09
C GLY A 87 5.01 9.04 -7.92
N LEU A 88 5.19 9.65 -9.10
CA LEU A 88 4.11 9.89 -10.06
C LEU A 88 3.51 8.57 -10.57
N LYS A 89 4.35 7.55 -10.84
CA LYS A 89 3.88 6.21 -11.22
C LYS A 89 3.05 5.58 -10.10
N ALA A 90 3.54 5.61 -8.86
CA ALA A 90 2.81 5.08 -7.70
C ALA A 90 1.50 5.82 -7.44
N PHE A 91 1.51 7.16 -7.56
CA PHE A 91 0.30 7.97 -7.51
C PHE A 91 -0.70 7.57 -8.59
N ALA A 92 -0.25 7.43 -9.84
CA ALA A 92 -1.11 7.03 -10.95
C ALA A 92 -1.74 5.65 -10.72
N ILE A 93 -0.99 4.68 -10.19
CA ILE A 93 -1.52 3.37 -9.79
C ILE A 93 -2.63 3.55 -8.75
N GLY A 94 -2.34 4.21 -7.63
CA GLY A 94 -3.33 4.45 -6.57
C GLY A 94 -4.56 5.21 -7.07
N PHE A 95 -4.36 6.22 -7.92
CA PHE A 95 -5.42 7.01 -8.52
C PHE A 95 -6.35 6.15 -9.39
N VAL A 96 -5.81 5.33 -10.30
CA VAL A 96 -6.62 4.44 -11.14
C VAL A 96 -7.42 3.45 -10.30
N TYR A 97 -6.82 2.86 -9.27
CA TYR A 97 -7.54 1.97 -8.35
C TYR A 97 -8.62 2.69 -7.54
N SER A 98 -8.44 3.97 -7.21
CA SER A 98 -9.45 4.80 -6.52
C SER A 98 -10.63 5.18 -7.41
N LEU A 99 -10.44 5.26 -8.73
CA LEU A 99 -11.52 5.61 -9.66
C LEU A 99 -12.63 4.55 -9.67
N VAL A 100 -12.31 3.26 -9.49
CA VAL A 100 -13.30 2.17 -9.52
C VAL A 100 -14.40 2.37 -8.46
N PRO A 101 -14.09 2.45 -7.15
CA PRO A 101 -15.13 2.71 -6.14
C PRO A 101 -15.80 4.07 -6.35
N THR A 102 -15.06 5.11 -6.73
CA THR A 102 -15.61 6.45 -6.95
C THR A 102 -16.63 6.48 -8.09
N VAL A 103 -16.34 5.85 -9.23
CA VAL A 103 -17.25 5.80 -10.39
C VAL A 103 -18.47 4.94 -10.07
N ILE A 104 -18.29 3.77 -9.45
CA ILE A 104 -19.41 2.89 -9.09
C ILE A 104 -20.35 3.60 -8.11
N THR A 105 -19.79 4.16 -7.04
CA THR A 105 -20.58 4.85 -6.01
C THR A 105 -21.18 6.14 -6.56
N GLY A 106 -20.41 6.94 -7.29
CA GLY A 106 -20.88 8.17 -7.91
C GLY A 106 -22.04 7.93 -8.87
N THR A 107 -21.96 6.86 -9.67
CA THR A 107 -23.05 6.46 -10.57
C THR A 107 -24.27 5.99 -9.78
N ALA A 108 -24.09 5.16 -8.74
CA ALA A 108 -25.21 4.70 -7.91
C ALA A 108 -25.92 5.85 -7.18
N LEU A 109 -25.15 6.80 -6.62
CA LEU A 109 -25.68 8.01 -6.00
C LEU A 109 -26.43 8.87 -7.01
N PHE A 110 -25.84 9.12 -8.17
CA PHE A 110 -26.45 9.90 -9.24
C PHE A 110 -27.78 9.28 -9.70
N LEU A 111 -27.81 7.98 -9.99
CA LEU A 111 -29.03 7.28 -10.41
C LEU A 111 -30.11 7.29 -9.33
N THR A 112 -29.73 7.15 -8.06
CA THR A 112 -30.66 7.22 -6.94
C THR A 112 -31.32 8.59 -6.86
N VAL A 113 -30.53 9.66 -6.91
CA VAL A 113 -31.05 11.04 -6.88
C VAL A 113 -31.88 11.36 -8.13
N ALA A 114 -31.43 10.94 -9.31
CA ALA A 114 -32.13 11.20 -10.58
C ALA A 114 -33.48 10.47 -10.67
N THR A 115 -33.59 9.27 -10.10
CA THR A 115 -34.81 8.46 -10.17
C THR A 115 -35.85 8.85 -9.11
N PHE A 116 -35.40 9.12 -7.88
CA PHE A 116 -36.30 9.30 -6.74
C PHE A 116 -36.45 10.77 -6.31
N GLY A 117 -35.57 11.67 -6.74
CA GLY A 117 -35.56 13.06 -6.31
C GLY A 117 -35.42 13.23 -4.79
N PRO A 118 -35.62 14.45 -4.26
CA PRO A 118 -35.83 14.67 -2.83
C PRO A 118 -37.10 13.93 -2.40
N SER A 119 -37.00 13.02 -1.43
CA SER A 119 -38.16 12.21 -1.03
C SER A 119 -39.18 13.05 -0.26
N GLU A 120 -40.40 13.16 -0.78
CA GLU A 120 -41.52 13.82 -0.07
C GLU A 120 -42.39 12.86 0.76
N THR A 121 -42.22 11.55 0.56
CA THR A 121 -42.99 10.51 1.28
C THR A 121 -42.07 9.57 2.05
N VAL A 122 -42.58 9.03 3.17
CA VAL A 122 -41.86 8.07 4.02
C VAL A 122 -41.44 6.82 3.22
N PHE A 123 -42.29 6.32 2.33
CA PHE A 123 -41.99 5.13 1.53
C PHE A 123 -40.83 5.35 0.54
N SER A 124 -40.84 6.47 -0.19
CA SER A 124 -39.73 6.86 -1.08
C SER A 124 -38.45 7.09 -0.29
N GLY A 125 -38.53 7.72 0.89
CA GLY A 125 -37.40 7.92 1.78
C GLY A 125 -36.75 6.61 2.25
N VAL A 126 -37.55 5.59 2.58
CA VAL A 126 -37.05 4.26 2.97
C VAL A 126 -36.34 3.56 1.81
N ILE A 127 -36.89 3.61 0.59
CA ILE A 127 -36.25 3.00 -0.60
C ILE A 127 -34.92 3.69 -0.91
N THR A 128 -34.92 5.02 -0.96
CA THR A 128 -33.70 5.80 -1.18
C THR A 128 -32.67 5.51 -0.10
N GLY A 129 -33.06 5.49 1.17
CA GLY A 129 -32.17 5.16 2.28
C GLY A 129 -31.56 3.77 2.18
N LEU A 130 -32.35 2.76 1.78
CA LEU A 130 -31.86 1.40 1.57
C LEU A 130 -30.84 1.34 0.41
N LEU A 131 -31.15 1.97 -0.73
CA LEU A 131 -30.26 2.00 -1.90
C LEU A 131 -28.93 2.70 -1.58
N LEU A 132 -28.98 3.84 -0.88
CA LEU A 132 -27.79 4.55 -0.42
C LEU A 132 -26.96 3.71 0.55
N THR A 133 -27.61 2.96 1.44
CA THR A 133 -26.93 2.07 2.39
C THR A 133 -26.23 0.93 1.64
N VAL A 134 -26.89 0.28 0.69
CA VAL A 134 -26.28 -0.76 -0.15
C VAL A 134 -25.11 -0.20 -0.96
N ALA A 135 -25.26 0.99 -1.55
CA ALA A 135 -24.18 1.66 -2.27
C ALA A 135 -22.99 1.98 -1.35
N ALA A 136 -23.24 2.46 -0.13
CA ALA A 136 -22.20 2.73 0.87
C ALA A 136 -21.47 1.46 1.32
N LEU A 137 -22.19 0.36 1.55
CA LEU A 137 -21.59 -0.94 1.88
C LEU A 137 -20.76 -1.51 0.72
N GLY A 138 -21.26 -1.37 -0.51
CA GLY A 138 -20.52 -1.72 -1.72
C GLY A 138 -19.25 -0.89 -1.87
N MET A 139 -19.34 0.43 -1.65
CA MET A 139 -18.19 1.34 -1.65
C MET A 139 -17.16 0.93 -0.61
N LEU A 140 -17.60 0.62 0.62
CA LEU A 140 -16.72 0.17 1.69
C LEU A 140 -16.00 -1.12 1.30
N ALA A 141 -16.71 -2.11 0.76
CA ALA A 141 -16.13 -3.38 0.33
C ALA A 141 -15.08 -3.20 -0.78
N ILE A 142 -15.38 -2.39 -1.81
CA ILE A 142 -14.44 -2.10 -2.91
C ILE A 142 -13.25 -1.31 -2.40
N SER A 143 -13.46 -0.35 -1.50
CA SER A 143 -12.39 0.45 -0.91
C SER A 143 -11.44 -0.41 -0.09
N LEU A 144 -11.96 -1.34 0.73
CA LEU A 144 -11.13 -2.29 1.47
C LEU A 144 -10.33 -3.21 0.54
N ALA A 145 -10.93 -3.67 -0.56
CA ALA A 145 -10.21 -4.41 -1.58
C ALA A 145 -9.08 -3.57 -2.19
N ALA A 146 -9.32 -2.29 -2.49
CA ALA A 146 -8.29 -1.37 -3.00
C ALA A 146 -7.13 -1.17 -1.99
N VAL A 147 -7.42 -1.03 -0.69
CA VAL A 147 -6.37 -0.91 0.35
C VAL A 147 -5.47 -2.15 0.39
N TYR A 148 -5.99 -3.34 0.09
CA TYR A 148 -5.20 -4.57 -0.01
C TYR A 148 -4.44 -4.70 -1.34
N ILE A 149 -5.06 -4.30 -2.45
CA ILE A 149 -4.55 -4.50 -3.81
C ILE A 149 -3.49 -3.45 -4.19
N VAL A 150 -3.67 -2.19 -3.81
CA VAL A 150 -2.77 -1.10 -4.23
C VAL A 150 -1.31 -1.34 -3.85
N PRO A 151 -0.97 -1.79 -2.62
CA PRO A 151 0.43 -2.07 -2.31
C PRO A 151 1.00 -3.24 -3.13
N ALA A 152 0.21 -4.26 -3.44
CA ALA A 152 0.62 -5.36 -4.34
C ALA A 152 0.87 -4.85 -5.76
N ALA A 153 0.03 -3.93 -6.24
CA ALA A 153 0.17 -3.30 -7.54
C ALA A 153 1.46 -2.46 -7.64
N VAL A 154 1.78 -1.72 -6.58
CA VAL A 154 3.07 -1.00 -6.47
C VAL A 154 4.24 -2.00 -6.47
N VAL A 155 4.18 -3.06 -5.65
CA VAL A 155 5.20 -4.13 -5.64
C VAL A 155 5.41 -4.73 -7.02
N ALA A 156 4.34 -5.09 -7.73
CA ALA A 156 4.41 -5.66 -9.08
C ALA A 156 5.10 -4.69 -10.05
N SER A 157 4.78 -3.39 -9.98
CA SER A 157 5.42 -2.37 -10.81
C SER A 157 6.91 -2.19 -10.52
N VAL A 158 7.31 -2.29 -9.25
CA VAL A 158 8.72 -2.16 -8.84
C VAL A 158 9.53 -3.40 -9.20
N ARG A 159 8.96 -4.60 -9.08
CA ARG A 159 9.64 -5.86 -9.42
C ARG A 159 9.89 -6.04 -10.91
N THR A 160 9.04 -5.45 -11.75
CA THR A 160 9.08 -5.61 -13.22
C THR A 160 9.53 -4.33 -13.95
N ASP A 161 9.80 -3.26 -13.18
CA ASP A 161 10.05 -1.91 -13.68
C ASP A 161 9.02 -1.43 -14.73
N SER A 162 7.77 -1.89 -14.61
CA SER A 162 6.68 -1.62 -15.54
C SER A 162 5.38 -1.27 -14.82
N VAL A 163 4.83 -0.08 -15.10
CA VAL A 163 3.53 0.34 -14.55
C VAL A 163 2.39 -0.58 -15.00
N ALA A 164 2.52 -1.21 -16.18
CA ALA A 164 1.51 -2.13 -16.69
C ALA A 164 1.32 -3.36 -15.78
N ALA A 165 2.39 -3.81 -15.10
CA ALA A 165 2.32 -4.94 -14.16
C ALA A 165 1.42 -4.65 -12.95
N ALA A 166 1.23 -3.37 -12.60
CA ALA A 166 0.32 -2.96 -11.54
C ALA A 166 -1.15 -3.31 -11.82
N PHE A 167 -1.50 -3.59 -13.08
CA PHE A 167 -2.85 -3.91 -13.54
C PHE A 167 -2.96 -5.30 -14.15
N SER A 168 -1.87 -6.07 -14.14
CA SER A 168 -1.76 -7.38 -14.77
C SER A 168 -2.19 -8.48 -13.79
N PRO A 169 -3.24 -9.27 -14.10
CA PRO A 169 -3.68 -10.34 -13.21
C PRO A 169 -2.61 -11.42 -12.97
N SER A 170 -1.72 -11.68 -13.93
CA SER A 170 -0.63 -12.65 -13.78
C SER A 170 0.40 -12.21 -12.75
N ASP A 171 0.66 -10.91 -12.66
CA ASP A 171 1.65 -10.35 -11.72
C ASP A 171 1.03 -10.14 -10.33
N LEU A 172 -0.27 -9.81 -10.26
CA LEU A 172 -0.97 -9.55 -9.01
C LEU A 172 -1.40 -10.83 -8.27
N ARG A 173 -1.94 -11.84 -8.97
CA ARG A 173 -2.49 -13.04 -8.31
C ARG A 173 -1.48 -13.75 -7.38
N PRO A 174 -0.21 -13.95 -7.77
CA PRO A 174 0.77 -14.57 -6.88
C PRO A 174 1.01 -13.77 -5.60
N LEU A 175 0.96 -12.44 -5.66
CA LEU A 175 1.08 -11.57 -4.48
C LEU A 175 -0.19 -11.63 -3.63
N LEU A 176 -1.35 -11.37 -4.23
CA LEU A 176 -2.63 -11.23 -3.52
C LEU A 176 -3.07 -12.51 -2.81
N PHE A 177 -2.77 -13.69 -3.38
CA PHE A 177 -3.11 -14.98 -2.79
C PHE A 177 -1.96 -15.61 -1.98
N SER A 178 -0.83 -14.90 -1.81
CA SER A 178 0.26 -15.36 -0.96
C SER A 178 -0.02 -15.05 0.51
N ARG A 179 0.09 -16.08 1.36
CA ARG A 179 0.03 -15.90 2.82
C ARG A 179 1.14 -14.98 3.33
N THR A 180 2.33 -15.04 2.73
CA THR A 180 3.47 -14.23 3.14
C THR A 180 3.20 -12.75 2.89
N TYR A 181 2.69 -12.40 1.70
CA TYR A 181 2.29 -11.03 1.38
C TYR A 181 1.16 -10.55 2.31
N ALA A 182 0.14 -11.38 2.53
CA ALA A 182 -0.96 -11.04 3.45
C ALA A 182 -0.44 -10.74 4.87
N THR A 183 0.55 -11.48 5.37
CA THR A 183 1.19 -11.19 6.66
C THR A 183 1.91 -9.84 6.66
N GLY A 184 2.71 -9.54 5.64
CA GLY A 184 3.38 -8.23 5.52
C GLY A 184 2.39 -7.07 5.45
N TRP A 185 1.31 -7.24 4.69
CA TRP A 185 0.23 -6.25 4.61
C TRP A 185 -0.47 -6.05 5.96
N VAL A 186 -0.78 -7.13 6.70
CA VAL A 186 -1.38 -7.02 8.05
C VAL A 186 -0.47 -6.27 9.02
N VAL A 187 0.84 -6.51 8.95
CA VAL A 187 1.82 -5.76 9.76
C VAL A 187 1.81 -4.28 9.39
N ALA A 188 1.90 -3.95 8.09
CA ALA A 188 1.83 -2.56 7.60
C ALA A 188 0.51 -1.87 7.97
N PHE A 189 -0.60 -2.59 7.89
CA PHE A 189 -1.92 -2.11 8.30
C PHE A 189 -1.98 -1.87 9.81
N GLY A 190 -1.45 -2.78 10.63
CA GLY A 190 -1.34 -2.62 12.08
C GLY A 190 -0.49 -1.39 12.47
N ILE A 191 0.61 -1.14 11.77
CA ILE A 191 1.43 0.08 11.95
C ILE A 191 0.63 1.33 11.59
N SER A 192 -0.14 1.28 10.50
CA SER A 192 -0.99 2.41 10.07
C SER A 192 -2.08 2.71 11.10
N LEU A 193 -2.68 1.69 11.71
CA LEU A 193 -3.66 1.87 12.80
C LEU A 193 -3.01 2.48 14.04
N LEU A 194 -1.81 2.01 14.43
CA LEU A 194 -1.07 2.57 15.55
C LEU A 194 -0.72 4.05 15.29
N ALA A 195 -0.26 4.36 14.08
CA ALA A 195 0.00 5.74 13.66
C ALA A 195 -1.28 6.59 13.71
N GLY A 196 -2.43 6.05 13.30
CA GLY A 196 -3.73 6.72 13.40
C GLY A 196 -4.11 7.08 14.83
N VAL A 197 -3.86 6.18 15.80
CA VAL A 197 -4.05 6.47 17.23
C VAL A 197 -3.14 7.61 17.68
N VAL A 198 -1.84 7.55 17.35
CA VAL A 198 -0.88 8.62 17.69
C VAL A 198 -1.28 9.96 17.06
N VAL A 199 -1.67 9.96 15.79
CA VAL A 199 -2.17 11.15 15.08
C VAL A 199 -3.42 11.71 15.76
N SER A 200 -4.35 10.86 16.20
CA SER A 200 -5.57 11.32 16.89
C SER A 200 -5.26 12.05 18.20
N VAL A 201 -4.27 11.56 18.96
CA VAL A 201 -3.82 12.19 20.22
C VAL A 201 -3.09 13.50 19.93
N LEU A 202 -2.19 13.51 18.95
CA LEU A 202 -1.45 14.72 18.56
C LEU A 202 -2.39 15.83 18.06
N SER A 203 -3.41 15.46 17.29
CA SER A 203 -4.39 16.39 16.72
C SER A 203 -5.28 17.08 17.76
N ALA A 204 -5.24 16.65 19.03
CA ALA A 204 -5.93 17.32 20.13
C ALA A 204 -5.36 18.72 20.43
N THR A 205 -4.15 19.04 19.94
CA THR A 205 -3.50 20.34 20.14
C THR A 205 -3.03 20.93 18.81
N VAL A 206 -3.05 22.25 18.68
CA VAL A 206 -2.58 22.95 17.47
C VAL A 206 -1.11 22.62 17.18
N VAL A 207 -0.27 22.57 18.21
CA VAL A 207 1.16 22.24 18.09
C VAL A 207 1.33 20.77 17.68
N GLY A 208 0.58 19.84 18.27
CA GLY A 208 0.65 18.43 17.91
C GLY A 208 0.19 18.15 16.49
N SER A 209 -0.79 18.89 15.96
CA SER A 209 -1.22 18.78 14.56
C SER A 209 -0.08 18.98 13.56
N VAL A 210 0.90 19.84 13.87
CA VAL A 210 2.09 20.06 13.02
C VAL A 210 2.98 18.82 12.94
N LEU A 211 2.96 17.95 13.96
CA LEU A 211 3.75 16.71 13.99
C LEU A 211 3.08 15.54 13.26
N THR A 212 1.78 15.63 12.97
CA THR A 212 1.03 14.56 12.30
C THR A 212 1.63 14.08 10.97
N PRO A 213 2.08 14.93 10.03
CA PRO A 213 2.69 14.44 8.79
C PRO A 213 3.98 13.67 9.02
N PHE A 214 4.75 13.98 10.08
CA PHE A 214 5.97 13.24 10.40
C PHE A 214 5.66 11.81 10.85
N VAL A 215 4.62 11.64 11.67
CA VAL A 215 4.13 10.32 12.11
C VAL A 215 3.57 9.52 10.93
N VAL A 216 2.83 10.17 10.03
CA VAL A 216 2.28 9.52 8.83
C VAL A 216 3.41 9.07 7.89
N PHE A 217 4.41 9.93 7.65
CA PHE A 217 5.57 9.57 6.83
C PHE A 217 6.32 8.38 7.41
N TYR A 218 6.59 8.40 8.72
CA TYR A 218 7.22 7.31 9.45
C TYR A 218 6.47 5.99 9.22
N ALA A 219 5.14 6.00 9.38
CA ALA A 219 4.30 4.84 9.20
C ALA A 219 4.33 4.31 7.75
N TYR A 220 4.43 5.17 6.75
CA TYR A 220 4.57 4.75 5.35
C TYR A 220 5.90 4.05 5.09
N VAL A 221 7.01 4.57 5.61
CA VAL A 221 8.33 3.94 5.45
C VAL A 221 8.40 2.60 6.19
N ALA A 222 7.86 2.54 7.42
CA ALA A 222 7.73 1.31 8.18
C ALA A 222 6.84 0.26 7.47
N GLY A 223 5.71 0.71 6.90
CA GLY A 223 4.83 -0.15 6.11
C GLY A 223 5.50 -0.69 4.84
N ALA A 224 6.30 0.14 4.16
CA ALA A 224 7.10 -0.29 3.01
C ALA A 224 8.11 -1.37 3.39
N TYR A 225 8.73 -1.27 4.58
CA TYR A 225 9.61 -2.33 5.09
C TYR A 225 8.88 -3.65 5.33
N ALA A 226 7.73 -3.61 5.99
CA ALA A 226 6.94 -4.81 6.27
C ALA A 226 6.53 -5.54 4.97
N ILE A 227 6.06 -4.77 3.97
CA ILE A 227 5.66 -5.31 2.68
C ILE A 227 6.89 -5.81 1.89
N GLY A 228 7.96 -5.03 1.81
CA GLY A 228 9.17 -5.39 1.08
C GLY A 228 9.82 -6.66 1.64
N THR A 229 9.89 -6.79 2.96
CA THR A 229 10.39 -7.99 3.64
C THR A 229 9.53 -9.20 3.33
N ALA A 230 8.20 -9.07 3.44
CA ALA A 230 7.28 -10.15 3.12
C ALA A 230 7.40 -10.62 1.66
N VAL A 231 7.60 -9.70 0.72
CA VAL A 231 7.79 -10.02 -0.71
C VAL A 231 9.12 -10.72 -0.94
N ARG A 232 10.20 -10.27 -0.30
CA ARG A 232 11.54 -10.90 -0.37
C ARG A 232 11.53 -12.34 0.16
N GLU A 233 10.66 -12.63 1.12
CA GLU A 233 10.48 -13.95 1.71
C GLU A 233 9.57 -14.88 0.89
N MET A 234 8.97 -14.40 -0.21
CA MET A 234 8.18 -15.25 -1.09
C MET A 234 9.10 -16.22 -1.86
N PRO A 235 8.73 -17.50 -1.98
CA PRO A 235 9.47 -18.43 -2.83
C PRO A 235 9.54 -17.88 -4.25
N GLU A 236 10.73 -17.87 -4.86
CA GLU A 236 10.84 -17.62 -6.29
C GLU A 236 9.96 -18.64 -7.02
N ILE A 237 9.02 -18.15 -7.84
CA ILE A 237 8.27 -19.02 -8.72
C ILE A 237 9.31 -19.60 -9.67
N ALA A 238 9.62 -20.89 -9.52
CA ALA A 238 10.56 -21.58 -10.39
C ALA A 238 10.14 -21.31 -11.84
N SER A 239 10.91 -20.47 -12.52
CA SER A 239 10.82 -20.32 -13.96
C SER A 239 11.00 -21.73 -14.52
N GLU A 240 9.99 -22.21 -15.22
CA GLU A 240 10.01 -23.50 -15.91
C GLU A 240 11.37 -23.67 -16.60
N PRO A 241 12.11 -24.77 -16.33
CA PRO A 241 13.44 -24.93 -16.89
C PRO A 241 13.33 -24.84 -18.41
N ALA A 242 14.04 -23.86 -18.99
CA ALA A 242 14.14 -23.71 -20.43
C ALA A 242 14.38 -25.10 -21.04
N THR A 243 13.43 -25.54 -21.88
CA THR A 243 13.54 -26.81 -22.58
C THR A 243 14.93 -26.86 -23.22
N PRO A 244 15.77 -27.88 -22.92
CA PRO A 244 17.08 -27.96 -23.52
C PRO A 244 16.88 -27.92 -25.02
N ALA A 245 17.47 -26.92 -25.69
CA ALA A 245 17.48 -26.84 -27.14
C ALA A 245 17.93 -28.21 -27.65
N ALA A 246 17.01 -28.94 -28.29
CA ALA A 246 17.29 -30.24 -28.86
C ALA A 246 18.49 -30.06 -29.78
N GLY A 247 19.56 -30.75 -29.43
CA GLY A 247 20.82 -30.69 -30.13
C GLY A 247 20.62 -30.93 -31.61
N SER A 248 21.24 -30.06 -32.40
CA SER A 248 21.75 -30.39 -33.72
C SER A 248 22.41 -31.77 -33.68
N VAL A 249 21.79 -32.75 -34.32
CA VAL A 249 22.45 -33.97 -34.76
C VAL A 249 21.91 -34.35 -36.14
N ALA A 250 22.84 -34.24 -37.10
CA ALA A 250 22.86 -34.79 -38.46
C ALA A 250 21.89 -34.22 -39.50
#